data_AF-A0A8T4JFU0-F1
#
_entry.id   AF-A0A8T4JFU0-F1
#
_cell.length_a   1.000
_cell.length_b   1.000
_cell.length_c   1.000
_cell.angle_alpha   90.00
_cell.angle_beta   90.00
_cell.angle_gamma   90.00
#
_symmetry.space_group_name_H-M   'P 1'
#
loop_
_entity.id
_entity.type
_entity.pdbx_description
1 polymer ?
#
loop_
_entity_poly.entity_id
_entity_poly.type
_entity_poly.pdbx_seq_one_letter_code
_entity_poly.pdbx_strand_id
1 'polypeptide(L)'
;MAKEEELKDVKRKLENLQKQVDRIESDSGKKDSSSKKVVKKEVKSVTSSDNRRHLRTLIILIVIVLVIDVLSLLFYFGADLSDLFTTNIGNDSDIIDDVNGNDNGLKCEDGTPFNSCSEDKPYYCYQGQLVKKAVDCGCPLGKSRDFQNCK
;
A
#
# COMPACT_ATOMS: atom_id res chain seq x y z
N MET A 1 -43.07 11.23 -28.93
CA MET A 1 -43.01 12.69 -29.15
C MET A 1 -42.78 13.48 -27.85
N ALA A 2 -43.49 13.22 -26.75
CA ALA A 2 -43.30 13.95 -25.48
C ALA A 2 -41.85 13.97 -24.93
N LYS A 3 -41.10 12.87 -25.02
CA LYS A 3 -39.71 12.80 -24.52
C LYS A 3 -38.71 13.69 -25.26
N GLU A 4 -39.00 14.05 -26.51
CA GLU A 4 -38.11 14.91 -27.30
C GLU A 4 -38.27 16.40 -26.91
N GLU A 5 -39.44 16.77 -26.41
CA GLU A 5 -39.74 18.13 -25.95
C GLU A 5 -39.08 18.41 -24.59
N GLU A 6 -39.14 17.46 -23.65
CA GLU A 6 -38.45 17.58 -22.37
C GLU A 6 -36.92 17.70 -22.53
N LEU A 7 -36.35 16.95 -23.48
CA LEU A 7 -34.91 17.00 -23.76
C LEU A 7 -34.46 18.38 -24.30
N LYS A 8 -35.30 19.02 -25.12
CA LYS A 8 -35.03 20.37 -25.64
C LYS A 8 -35.10 21.42 -24.53
N ASP A 9 -36.01 21.27 -23.57
CA ASP A 9 -36.10 22.16 -22.41
C ASP A 9 -34.89 22.01 -21.47
N VAL A 10 -34.48 20.77 -21.17
CA VAL A 10 -33.30 20.51 -20.33
C VAL A 10 -32.03 21.10 -20.95
N LYS A 11 -31.83 20.94 -22.27
CA LYS A 11 -30.66 21.50 -22.96
C LYS A 11 -30.60 23.02 -22.86
N ARG A 12 -31.74 23.70 -22.99
CA ARG A 12 -31.83 25.18 -22.88
C ARG A 12 -31.49 25.66 -21.46
N LYS A 13 -31.91 24.92 -20.43
CA LYS A 13 -31.56 25.22 -19.03
C LYS A 13 -30.06 25.07 -18.79
N LEU A 14 -29.44 24.03 -19.34
CA LEU A 14 -27.99 23.79 -19.22
C LEU A 14 -27.17 24.92 -19.84
N GLU A 15 -27.52 25.38 -21.05
CA GLU A 15 -26.83 26.49 -21.72
C GLU A 15 -26.96 27.82 -20.97
N ASN A 16 -28.09 28.05 -20.30
CA ASN A 16 -28.28 29.24 -19.47
C ASN A 16 -27.45 29.19 -18.17
N LEU A 17 -27.34 28.01 -17.55
CA LEU A 17 -26.51 27.82 -16.36
C LEU A 17 -25.02 28.02 -16.68
N GLN A 18 -24.54 27.49 -17.81
CA GLN A 18 -23.16 27.66 -18.24
C GLN A 18 -22.78 29.14 -18.39
N LYS A 19 -23.67 29.93 -19.00
CA LYS A 19 -23.48 31.38 -19.15
C LYS A 19 -23.44 32.14 -17.81
N GLN A 20 -24.05 31.61 -16.75
CA GLN A 20 -23.97 32.22 -15.43
C GLN A 20 -22.64 31.92 -14.74
N VAL A 21 -22.13 30.69 -14.88
CA VAL A 21 -20.82 30.28 -14.35
C VAL A 21 -19.70 31.14 -14.95
N ASP A 22 -19.70 31.33 -16.27
CA ASP A 22 -18.69 32.15 -16.97
C ASP A 22 -18.67 33.62 -16.47
N ARG A 23 -19.86 34.17 -16.12
CA ARG A 23 -19.95 35.53 -15.55
C ARG A 23 -19.34 35.59 -14.14
N ILE A 24 -19.64 34.60 -13.30
CA ILE A 24 -19.11 34.55 -11.92
C ILE A 24 -17.58 34.42 -11.91
N GLU A 25 -17.02 33.61 -12.80
CA GLU A 25 -15.56 33.43 -12.89
C GLU A 25 -14.87 34.74 -13.28
N SER A 26 -15.46 35.51 -14.20
CA SER A 26 -14.93 36.81 -14.63
C SER A 26 -14.92 37.88 -13.53
N ASP A 27 -15.82 37.80 -12.55
CA ASP A 27 -15.88 38.72 -11.41
C ASP A 27 -14.91 38.32 -10.28
N SER A 28 -14.56 37.04 -10.18
CA SER A 28 -13.66 36.53 -9.13
C SER A 28 -12.17 36.86 -9.37
N GLY A 29 -11.77 37.11 -10.63
CA GLY A 29 -10.38 37.39 -11.01
C GLY A 29 -9.88 38.83 -10.75
N LYS A 30 -10.70 39.73 -10.20
CA LYS A 30 -10.41 41.19 -10.19
C LYS A 30 -10.28 41.84 -8.80
N LYS A 31 -10.20 41.07 -7.71
CA LYS A 31 -10.21 41.60 -6.32
C LYS A 31 -8.88 41.62 -5.56
N ASP A 32 -7.72 41.45 -6.19
CA ASP A 32 -6.42 41.48 -5.49
C ASP A 32 -5.51 42.66 -5.85
N SER A 33 -6.08 43.87 -6.03
CA SER A 33 -5.25 45.07 -6.24
C SER A 33 -5.89 46.39 -5.78
N SER A 34 -6.46 46.46 -4.57
CA SER A 34 -6.53 47.71 -3.80
C SER A 34 -7.15 47.52 -2.41
N SER A 35 -6.33 47.13 -1.42
CA SER A 35 -6.52 47.53 -0.02
C SER A 35 -5.28 47.20 0.80
N LYS A 36 -4.21 47.94 0.52
CA LYS A 36 -3.13 48.18 1.47
C LYS A 36 -3.38 49.55 2.09
N LYS A 37 -4.04 49.60 3.25
CA LYS A 37 -3.75 50.59 4.30
C LYS A 37 -4.47 50.24 5.60
N VAL A 38 -3.65 50.04 6.63
CA VAL A 38 -4.01 50.12 8.06
C VAL A 38 -4.86 48.96 8.59
N VAL A 39 -4.26 47.78 8.77
CA VAL A 39 -4.15 47.10 10.09
C VAL A 39 -2.96 46.13 9.96
N LYS A 40 -1.85 46.56 10.55
CA LYS A 40 -0.62 45.79 10.71
C LYS A 40 -0.85 44.82 11.87
N LYS A 41 -1.35 43.61 11.59
CA LYS A 41 -1.19 42.47 12.49
C LYS A 41 -0.48 41.38 11.70
N GLU A 42 0.68 41.02 12.22
CA GLU A 42 1.73 40.28 11.54
C GLU A 42 1.28 38.88 11.15
N VAL A 43 1.02 38.68 9.86
CA VAL A 43 1.30 37.40 9.22
C VAL A 43 2.37 37.72 8.20
N LYS A 44 3.63 37.63 8.64
CA LYS A 44 4.80 37.74 7.77
C LYS A 44 4.72 36.59 6.76
N SER A 45 4.20 36.91 5.58
CA SER A 45 4.41 36.18 4.34
C SER A 45 5.91 36.16 4.03
N VAL A 46 6.63 35.23 4.63
CA VAL A 46 7.94 34.79 4.16
C VAL A 46 7.70 33.58 3.29
N THR A 47 7.56 33.80 1.99
CA THR A 47 8.15 32.88 1.00
C THR A 47 8.71 33.74 -0.12
N SER A 48 9.91 34.23 0.20
CA SER A 48 10.85 34.83 -0.72
C SER A 48 11.24 33.82 -1.81
N SER A 49 11.75 34.35 -2.92
CA SER A 49 12.18 33.71 -4.17
C SER A 49 13.13 32.49 -4.04
N ASP A 50 13.55 32.11 -2.83
CA ASP A 50 14.42 30.96 -2.52
C ASP A 50 13.66 29.61 -2.49
N ASN A 51 12.33 29.64 -2.64
CA ASN A 51 11.48 28.45 -2.51
C ASN A 51 11.56 27.48 -3.69
N ARG A 52 12.18 27.86 -4.82
CA ARG A 52 12.22 27.02 -6.04
C ARG A 52 13.16 25.81 -5.91
N ARG A 53 14.23 25.92 -5.12
CA ARG A 53 15.13 24.79 -4.85
C ARG A 53 14.48 23.83 -3.85
N HIS A 54 13.87 24.36 -2.80
CA HIS A 54 13.11 23.58 -1.83
C HIS A 54 11.92 22.86 -2.44
N LEU A 55 11.23 23.47 -3.41
CA LEU A 55 10.12 22.82 -4.11
C LEU A 55 10.58 21.57 -4.89
N ARG A 56 11.76 21.60 -5.52
CA ARG A 56 12.31 20.42 -6.20
C ARG A 56 12.64 19.31 -5.21
N THR A 57 13.25 19.66 -4.08
CA THR A 57 13.54 18.69 -3.01
C THR A 57 12.26 18.09 -2.43
N LEU A 58 11.21 18.89 -2.23
CA LEU A 58 9.90 18.42 -1.78
C LEU A 58 9.25 17.47 -2.78
N ILE A 59 9.29 17.78 -4.08
CA ILE A 59 8.76 16.89 -5.13
C ILE A 59 9.51 15.55 -5.11
N ILE A 60 10.85 15.57 -5.03
CA ILE A 60 11.65 14.35 -4.95
C ILE A 60 11.27 13.51 -3.72
N LEU A 61 11.12 14.14 -2.55
CA LEU A 61 10.70 13.45 -1.33
C LEU A 61 9.32 12.81 -1.49
N ILE A 62 8.35 13.52 -2.07
CA ILE A 62 7.00 12.98 -2.33
C ILE A 62 7.08 11.76 -3.25
N VAL A 63 7.87 11.83 -4.33
CA VAL A 63 8.06 10.70 -5.25
C VAL A 63 8.69 9.51 -4.53
N ILE A 64 9.71 9.72 -3.68
CA ILE A 64 10.35 8.65 -2.90
C ILE A 64 9.33 7.98 -1.97
N VAL A 65 8.51 8.75 -1.27
CA VAL A 65 7.47 8.22 -0.38
C VAL A 65 6.47 7.36 -1.16
N LEU A 66 6.00 7.84 -2.32
CA LEU A 66 5.09 7.07 -3.18
C LEU A 66 5.74 5.77 -3.69
N VAL A 67 7.03 5.80 -4.04
CA VAL A 67 7.76 4.59 -4.46
C VAL A 67 7.86 3.59 -3.30
N ILE A 68 8.13 4.06 -2.08
CA ILE A 68 8.17 3.19 -0.89
C ILE A 68 6.80 2.57 -0.63
N ASP A 69 5.72 3.36 -0.66
CA ASP A 69 4.36 2.85 -0.45
C ASP A 69 3.99 1.79 -1.49
N VAL A 70 4.31 2.03 -2.76
CA VAL A 70 4.10 1.05 -3.84
C VAL A 70 4.96 -0.19 -3.66
N LEU A 71 6.23 -0.05 -3.28
CA LEU A 71 7.10 -1.19 -2.99
C LEU A 71 6.60 -1.98 -1.78
N SER A 72 6.19 -1.33 -0.70
CA SER A 72 5.58 -1.99 0.46
C SER A 72 4.31 -2.73 0.09
N LEU A 73 3.46 -2.13 -0.75
CA LEU A 73 2.27 -2.78 -1.29
C LEU A 73 2.64 -3.98 -2.15
N LEU A 74 3.68 -3.85 -2.98
CA LEU A 74 4.23 -4.92 -3.82
C LEU A 74 4.83 -6.05 -2.99
N PHE A 75 5.54 -5.77 -1.90
CA PHE A 75 6.07 -6.79 -0.98
C PHE A 75 4.95 -7.43 -0.14
N TYR A 76 3.92 -6.66 0.21
CA TYR A 76 2.77 -7.15 0.95
C TYR A 76 1.92 -8.12 0.10
N PHE A 77 1.70 -7.79 -1.18
CA PHE A 77 1.03 -8.68 -2.12
C PHE A 77 1.96 -9.72 -2.75
N GLY A 78 3.27 -9.47 -2.74
CA GLY A 78 4.30 -10.25 -3.45
C GLY A 78 4.82 -11.46 -2.69
N ALA A 79 4.15 -11.88 -1.61
CA ALA A 79 4.50 -13.09 -0.89
C ALA A 79 4.32 -14.40 -1.69
N ASP A 80 3.85 -14.35 -2.95
CA ASP A 80 3.75 -15.50 -3.87
C ASP A 80 4.41 -15.28 -5.26
N LEU A 81 5.18 -14.19 -5.50
CA LEU A 81 5.77 -13.91 -6.83
C LEU A 81 7.06 -14.69 -7.15
N SER A 82 7.53 -15.53 -6.24
CA SER A 82 8.69 -16.42 -6.42
C SER A 82 8.53 -17.35 -7.63
N ASP A 83 7.28 -17.73 -7.96
CA ASP A 83 6.96 -18.63 -9.07
C ASP A 83 6.91 -17.93 -10.44
N LEU A 84 6.94 -16.58 -10.46
CA LEU A 84 6.82 -15.79 -11.70
C LEU A 84 8.18 -15.34 -12.26
N PHE A 85 9.27 -15.47 -11.48
CA PHE A 85 10.64 -15.12 -11.88
C PHE A 85 11.55 -16.32 -12.17
N THR A 86 11.01 -17.51 -12.44
CA THR A 86 11.73 -18.49 -13.27
C THR A 86 11.68 -18.05 -14.73
N THR A 87 12.31 -16.91 -15.03
CA THR A 87 12.76 -16.67 -16.40
C THR A 87 13.68 -17.82 -16.76
N ASN A 88 13.24 -18.61 -17.74
CA ASN A 88 14.05 -19.55 -18.51
C ASN A 88 15.27 -18.80 -19.07
N ILE A 89 16.32 -18.69 -18.28
CA ILE A 89 17.67 -18.51 -18.77
C ILE A 89 18.26 -19.91 -18.66
N GLY A 90 18.08 -20.67 -19.73
CA GLY A 90 18.74 -21.96 -19.92
C GLY A 90 20.24 -21.74 -19.92
N ASN A 91 20.87 -21.98 -18.78
CA ASN A 91 22.28 -22.22 -18.67
C ASN A 91 22.41 -23.62 -18.06
N ASP A 92 22.53 -24.61 -18.95
CA ASP A 92 23.12 -25.89 -18.62
C ASP A 92 24.52 -25.66 -18.05
N SER A 93 24.74 -26.08 -16.80
CA SER A 93 26.02 -26.63 -16.35
C SER A 93 25.82 -27.23 -14.96
N ASP A 94 25.59 -28.54 -14.97
CA ASP A 94 26.19 -29.53 -14.07
C ASP A 94 26.65 -29.03 -12.69
N ILE A 95 25.81 -29.21 -11.66
CA ILE A 95 26.28 -29.67 -10.35
C ILE A 95 25.25 -30.67 -9.81
N ILE A 96 25.65 -31.93 -9.85
CA ILE A 96 25.10 -33.02 -9.05
C ILE A 96 25.60 -32.80 -7.62
N ASP A 97 24.70 -32.59 -6.68
CA ASP A 97 24.87 -33.08 -5.32
C ASP A 97 23.66 -33.94 -4.99
N ASP A 98 23.93 -35.23 -4.78
CA ASP A 98 23.02 -36.25 -4.25
C ASP A 98 22.42 -35.81 -2.90
N VAL A 99 21.29 -35.09 -2.95
CA VAL A 99 20.25 -35.16 -1.92
C VAL A 99 18.92 -35.30 -2.62
N ASN A 100 18.48 -36.55 -2.74
CA ASN A 100 17.09 -36.98 -2.95
C ASN A 100 16.09 -35.83 -3.11
N GLY A 101 15.69 -35.58 -4.36
CA GLY A 101 14.49 -34.82 -4.67
C GLY A 101 13.28 -35.43 -3.96
N ASN A 102 12.95 -34.85 -2.81
CA ASN A 102 11.65 -34.92 -2.19
C ASN A 102 11.23 -33.50 -1.85
N ASP A 103 10.86 -32.74 -2.88
CA ASP A 103 10.08 -31.50 -2.75
C ASP A 103 8.65 -31.76 -2.25
N ASN A 104 8.47 -32.64 -1.25
CA ASN A 104 7.19 -32.95 -0.62
C ASN A 104 7.32 -33.14 0.90
N GLY A 105 8.00 -32.20 1.58
CA GLY A 105 7.79 -32.01 3.01
C GLY A 105 9.02 -31.55 3.76
N LEU A 106 9.15 -30.24 3.94
CA LEU A 106 9.89 -29.64 5.05
C LEU A 106 9.21 -30.04 6.37
N LYS A 107 9.34 -31.31 6.73
CA LYS A 107 8.90 -31.82 8.01
C LYS A 107 9.90 -31.39 9.07
N CYS A 108 9.39 -31.16 10.27
CA CYS A 108 10.25 -30.93 11.42
C CYS A 108 10.85 -32.24 11.91
N GLU A 109 11.79 -32.16 12.85
CA GLU A 109 12.49 -33.31 13.43
C GLU A 109 11.54 -34.37 14.01
N ASP A 110 10.35 -33.96 14.45
CA ASP A 110 9.29 -34.80 14.99
C ASP A 110 8.36 -35.42 13.91
N GLY A 111 8.63 -35.15 12.63
CA GLY A 111 7.80 -35.59 11.51
C GLY A 111 6.59 -34.70 11.22
N THR A 112 6.40 -33.60 11.97
CA THR A 112 5.30 -32.65 11.76
C THR A 112 5.43 -31.98 10.39
N PRO A 113 4.38 -31.97 9.55
CA PRO A 113 4.42 -31.30 8.25
C PRO A 113 4.69 -29.80 8.35
N PHE A 114 5.35 -29.23 7.33
CA PHE A 114 5.55 -27.80 7.22
C PHE A 114 4.23 -27.04 7.41
N ASN A 115 4.28 -25.93 8.14
CA ASN A 115 3.12 -25.06 8.37
C ASN A 115 1.98 -25.75 9.16
N SER A 116 2.31 -26.75 9.97
CA SER A 116 1.36 -27.46 10.81
C SER A 116 1.82 -27.54 12.27
N CYS A 117 0.87 -27.85 13.15
CA CYS A 117 1.12 -27.99 14.57
C CYS A 117 1.59 -29.38 14.91
N SER A 118 2.60 -29.46 15.77
CA SER A 118 3.03 -30.72 16.35
C SER A 118 1.95 -31.28 17.28
N GLU A 119 1.97 -32.60 17.46
CA GLU A 119 1.22 -33.25 18.53
C GLU A 119 1.67 -32.72 19.91
N ASP A 120 2.96 -32.38 20.02
CA ASP A 120 3.53 -31.73 21.19
C ASP A 120 3.24 -30.22 21.16
N LYS A 121 2.12 -29.82 21.75
CA LYS A 121 1.78 -28.41 21.94
C LYS A 121 2.76 -27.74 22.90
N PRO A 122 3.23 -26.50 22.64
CA PRO A 122 2.72 -25.54 21.66
C PRO A 122 3.57 -25.43 20.38
N TYR A 123 4.24 -26.50 19.95
CA TYR A 123 5.20 -26.39 18.85
C TYR A 123 4.52 -26.34 17.47
N TYR A 124 5.08 -25.52 16.60
CA TYR A 124 4.67 -25.30 15.23
C TYR A 124 5.86 -25.51 14.30
N CYS A 125 5.64 -26.22 13.19
CA CYS A 125 6.70 -26.49 12.25
C CYS A 125 6.87 -25.34 11.25
N TYR A 126 7.99 -24.62 11.37
CA TYR A 126 8.36 -23.53 10.47
C TYR A 126 9.75 -23.78 9.90
N GLN A 127 9.83 -23.95 8.58
CA GLN A 127 11.08 -24.16 7.84
C GLN A 127 11.92 -25.33 8.38
N GLY A 128 11.26 -26.43 8.76
CA GLY A 128 11.93 -27.62 9.32
C GLY A 128 12.35 -27.47 10.79
N GLN A 129 12.03 -26.34 11.45
CA GLN A 129 12.29 -26.13 12.87
C GLN A 129 10.99 -26.02 13.67
N LEU A 130 10.98 -26.63 14.86
CA LEU A 130 9.88 -26.53 15.82
C LEU A 130 10.02 -25.25 16.63
N VAL A 131 9.10 -24.31 16.39
CA VAL A 131 9.02 -23.04 17.13
C VAL A 131 7.81 -23.05 18.06
N LYS A 132 7.92 -22.46 19.25
CA LYS A 132 6.78 -22.34 20.16
C LYS A 132 5.80 -21.29 19.62
N LYS A 133 4.61 -21.75 19.25
CA LYS A 133 3.50 -20.91 18.79
C LYS A 133 2.19 -21.36 19.43
N ALA A 134 2.07 -21.08 20.73
CA ALA A 134 0.81 -21.35 21.45
C ALA A 134 -0.37 -20.59 20.85
N VAL A 135 -0.11 -19.49 20.12
CA VAL A 135 -1.16 -18.72 19.45
C VAL A 135 -1.87 -19.55 18.36
N ASP A 136 -1.11 -20.31 17.60
CA ASP A 136 -1.61 -21.04 16.44
C ASP A 136 -2.02 -22.47 16.84
N CYS A 137 -1.21 -23.15 17.67
CA CYS A 137 -1.39 -24.57 18.01
C CYS A 137 -2.13 -24.82 19.33
N GLY A 138 -2.25 -23.78 20.17
CA GLY A 138 -2.81 -23.89 21.52
C GLY A 138 -1.85 -24.53 22.52
N CYS A 139 -2.37 -24.78 23.71
CA CYS A 139 -1.62 -25.34 24.83
C CYS A 139 -2.08 -26.75 25.19
N PRO A 140 -1.21 -27.56 25.82
CA PRO A 140 -1.61 -28.85 26.39
C PRO A 140 -2.61 -28.64 27.54
N LEU A 141 -3.33 -29.71 27.89
CA LEU A 141 -4.39 -29.69 28.90
C LEU A 141 -3.87 -29.13 30.24
N GLY A 142 -4.63 -28.20 30.82
CA GLY A 142 -4.32 -27.59 32.11
C GLY A 142 -3.34 -26.41 32.07
N LYS A 143 -2.83 -26.01 30.90
CA LYS A 143 -2.01 -24.79 30.73
C LYS A 143 -2.78 -23.70 30.00
N SER A 144 -2.57 -22.45 30.41
CA SER A 144 -3.16 -21.28 29.76
C SER A 144 -2.22 -20.72 28.69
N ARG A 145 -2.79 -20.11 27.65
CA ARG A 145 -2.03 -19.42 26.61
C ARG A 145 -1.50 -18.10 27.16
N ASP A 146 -0.19 -17.93 27.13
CA ASP A 146 0.50 -16.67 27.42
C ASP A 146 1.31 -16.26 26.18
N PHE A 147 0.63 -15.54 25.28
CA PHE A 147 1.15 -15.18 23.97
C PHE A 147 1.64 -16.42 23.18
N GLN A 148 2.95 -16.59 22.99
CA GLN A 148 3.54 -17.73 22.28
C GLN A 148 3.88 -18.93 23.18
N ASN A 149 3.75 -18.78 24.50
CA ASN A 149 4.08 -19.79 25.49
C ASN A 149 2.84 -20.36 26.20
N CYS A 150 3.03 -21.46 26.91
CA CYS A 150 2.02 -22.07 27.78
C CYS A 150 2.50 -22.05 29.22
N LYS A 151 1.69 -21.47 30.11
CA LYS A 151 1.97 -21.35 31.54
C LYS A 151 0.94 -22.10 32.37
#